data_AF-A0A968RZ71-F1
#
_entry.id   AF-A0A968RZ71-F1
#
_cell.length_a   1.000
_cell.length_b   1.000
_cell.length_c   1.000
_cell.angle_alpha   90.00
_cell.angle_beta   90.00
_cell.angle_gamma   90.00
#
_symmetry.space_group_name_H-M   'P 1'
#
loop_
_entity.id
_entity.type
_entity.pdbx_description
1 polymer ?
#
loop_
_entity_poly.entity_id
_entity_poly.type
_entity_poly.pdbx_seq_one_letter_code
_entity_poly.pdbx_strand_id
1 'polypeptide(L)' 'MFGAPLFLRDWSGRMWSAQEQGRVDEERLQRIVRDLLRRTERLFLCHSDLGANGAEQAGPLLPLVGASQSDGVVSARLPA' A
#
# COMPACT_ATOMS: atom_id res chain seq x y z
N MET A 1 -10.15 12.40 7.46
CA MET A 1 -8.98 11.49 7.50
C MET A 1 -8.79 10.98 8.93
N PHE A 2 -9.15 9.73 9.21
CA PHE A 2 -8.76 9.07 10.47
C PHE A 2 -7.35 8.51 10.29
N GLY A 3 -6.38 8.91 11.13
CA GLY A 3 -5.01 8.37 11.14
C GLY A 3 -3.86 9.38 11.15
N ALA A 4 -4.13 10.68 10.91
CA ALA A 4 -3.11 11.73 10.85
C ALA A 4 -2.10 11.78 12.03
N PRO A 5 -2.45 11.46 13.30
CA PRO A 5 -1.51 11.55 14.41
C PRO A 5 -0.43 10.46 14.44
N LEU A 6 -0.63 9.32 13.76
CA LEU A 6 0.38 8.25 13.70
C LEU A 6 1.44 8.51 12.62
N PHE A 7 1.12 9.34 11.62
CA PHE A 7 2.00 9.61 10.47
C PHE A 7 2.99 10.75 10.71
N LEU A 8 2.81 11.53 11.78
CA LEU A 8 3.59 12.73 12.09
C LEU A 8 4.64 12.53 13.20
N ARG A 9 4.69 11.36 13.86
CA ARG A 9 5.54 11.18 15.06
C ARG A 9 7.05 11.31 14.79
N ASP A 10 7.50 11.05 13.57
CA ASP A 10 8.93 11.03 13.22
C ASP A 10 9.31 12.02 12.09
N TRP A 11 8.41 12.93 11.68
CA TRP A 11 8.74 13.86 10.61
C TRP A 11 9.58 15.03 11.14
N SER A 12 10.82 15.15 10.64
CA SER A 12 11.79 16.18 11.04
C SER A 12 11.48 17.59 10.52
N GLY A 13 10.36 17.78 9.82
CA GLY A 13 10.02 19.04 9.15
C GLY A 13 10.81 19.32 7.86
N ARG A 14 11.82 18.49 7.55
CA ARG A 14 12.56 18.57 6.28
C ARG A 14 11.67 18.03 5.16
N MET A 15 11.69 18.70 3.99
CA MET A 15 11.14 18.11 2.77
C MET A 15 11.90 16.83 2.47
N TRP A 16 11.17 15.73 2.32
CA TRP A 16 11.73 14.50 1.81
C TRP A 16 11.90 14.59 0.29
N SER A 17 13.01 14.06 -0.20
CA SER A 17 13.12 13.71 -1.60
C SER A 17 12.10 12.63 -1.96
N ALA A 18 11.76 12.53 -3.25
CA ALA A 18 10.86 11.49 -3.74
C ALA A 18 11.35 10.07 -3.39
N GLN A 19 12.68 9.86 -3.37
CA GLN A 19 13.29 8.59 -2.99
C GLN A 19 13.12 8.29 -1.49
N GLU A 20 13.33 9.28 -0.61
CA GLU A 20 13.12 9.11 0.83
C GLU A 20 11.65 8.82 1.15
N GLN A 21 10.74 9.54 0.49
CA GLN A 21 9.30 9.31 0.60
C GLN A 21 8.95 7.88 0.18
N GLY A 22 9.43 7.43 -0.98
CA GLY A 22 9.20 6.07 -1.47
C GLY A 22 9.69 5.00 -0.49
N ARG A 23 10.91 5.15 0.06
CA ARG A 23 11.47 4.21 1.03
C ARG A 23 10.65 4.14 2.32
N VAL A 24 10.25 5.30 2.87
CA VAL A 24 9.44 5.34 4.09
C VAL A 24 8.05 4.76 3.86
N ASP A 25 7.45 5.00 2.69
CA ASP A 25 6.14 4.45 2.33
C ASP A 25 6.21 2.92 2.17
N GLU A 26 7.30 2.39 1.61
CA GLU A 26 7.53 0.95 1.52
C GLU A 26 7.67 0.30 2.92
N GLU A 27 8.50 0.88 3.80
CA GLU A 27 8.66 0.38 5.18
C GLU A 27 7.33 0.39 5.94
N ARG A 28 6.55 1.46 5.77
CA ARG A 28 5.23 1.59 6.36
C ARG A 28 4.26 0.53 5.83
N LEU A 29 4.25 0.31 4.51
CA LEU A 29 3.42 -0.69 3.86
C LEU A 29 3.73 -2.09 4.40
N GLN A 30 5.01 -2.47 4.45
CA GLN A 30 5.43 -3.76 4.98
C GLN A 30 4.97 -3.96 6.43
N ARG A 31 5.10 -2.92 7.28
CA ARG A 31 4.65 -2.97 8.67
C ARG A 31 3.14 -3.17 8.78
N ILE A 32 2.35 -2.45 7.98
CA ILE A 32 0.89 -2.56 7.97
C ILE A 32 0.47 -3.97 7.54
N VAL A 33 1.02 -4.47 6.43
CA VAL A 33 0.66 -5.80 5.91
C VAL A 33 1.02 -6.90 6.92
N ARG A 34 2.22 -6.85 7.52
CA ARG A 34 2.64 -7.82 8.54
C ARG A 34 1.76 -7.78 9.79
N ASP A 35 1.35 -6.58 10.23
CA ASP A 35 0.45 -6.44 11.38
C ASP A 35 -0.95 -6.99 11.08
N LEU A 36 -1.49 -6.72 9.89
CA LEU A 36 -2.77 -7.26 9.45
C LEU A 36 -2.74 -8.80 9.37
N LEU A 37 -1.71 -9.37 8.73
CA LEU A 37 -1.53 -10.82 8.62
C LEU A 37 -1.44 -11.53 9.97
N ARG A 38 -1.01 -10.84 11.03
CA ARG A 38 -0.95 -11.41 12.39
C ARG A 38 -2.30 -11.38 13.11
N ARG A 39 -3.19 -10.47 12.72
CA ARG A 39 -4.45 -10.20 13.43
C ARG A 39 -5.66 -10.78 12.71
N THR A 40 -5.53 -11.09 11.42
CA THR A 40 -6.61 -11.60 10.61
C THR A 40 -6.30 -12.99 10.09
N GLU A 41 -7.33 -13.84 10.03
CA GLU A 41 -7.24 -15.17 9.43
C GLU A 41 -7.05 -15.09 7.91
N ARG A 42 -7.62 -14.05 7.29
CA ARG A 42 -7.59 -13.79 5.85
C ARG A 42 -7.35 -12.31 5.60
N LEU A 43 -6.57 -12.01 4.57
CA LEU A 43 -6.30 -10.66 4.09
C LEU A 43 -6.59 -10.62 2.59
N PHE A 44 -7.47 -9.71 2.17
CA PHE A 44 -7.78 -9.48 0.77
C PHE A 44 -7.08 -8.20 0.31
N LEU A 45 -6.24 -8.33 -0.71
CA LEU A 45 -5.62 -7.18 -1.36
C LEU A 45 -6.47 -6.78 -2.57
N CYS A 46 -7.15 -5.64 -2.46
CA CYS A 46 -7.90 -5.06 -3.57
C CYS A 46 -7.04 -3.98 -4.24
N HIS A 47 -6.93 -4.03 -5.56
CA HIS A 47 -6.30 -2.99 -6.36
C HIS A 47 -7.27 -2.54 -7.46
N SER A 48 -7.12 -1.27 -7.87
CA SER A 48 -7.74 -0.74 -9.08
C SER A 48 -6.64 -0.51 -10.10
N ASP A 49 -6.90 -0.90 -11.35
CA ASP A 49 -6.02 -0.57 -12.47
C ASP A 49 -6.07 0.92 -12.81
N LEU A 50 -7.11 1.63 -12.33
CA LEU A 50 -7.35 3.04 -12.58
C LEU A 50 -7.28 3.84 -11.27
N GLY A 51 -6.50 4.92 -11.27
CA GLY A 51 -6.49 5.92 -10.21
C GLY A 51 -7.76 6.76 -10.20
N ALA A 52 -7.93 7.59 -9.16
CA ALA A 52 -9.11 8.44 -8.98
C ALA A 52 -9.36 9.45 -10.12
N ASN A 53 -8.35 9.70 -10.95
CA ASN A 53 -8.41 10.55 -12.14
C ASN A 53 -8.63 9.76 -13.44
N GLY A 54 -8.83 8.45 -13.38
CA GLY A 54 -8.98 7.57 -14.54
C GLY A 54 -7.67 7.24 -15.27
N ALA A 55 -6.51 7.66 -14.75
CA ALA A 55 -5.21 7.25 -15.28
C ALA A 55 -4.81 5.87 -14.73
N GLU A 56 -3.94 5.17 -15.45
CA GLU A 56 -3.41 3.88 -15.00
C GLU A 56 -2.69 4.02 -13.65
N GLN A 57 -2.99 3.12 -12.70
CA GLN A 57 -2.46 3.19 -11.35
C GLN A 57 -1.11 2.46 -11.25
N ALA A 58 -0.03 3.17 -11.57
CA ALA A 58 1.34 2.71 -11.31
C ALA A 58 1.79 3.07 -9.88
N GLY A 59 1.26 2.36 -8.88
CA GLY A 59 1.54 2.60 -7.45
C GLY A 59 2.49 1.58 -6.80
N PRO A 60 2.98 1.85 -5.58
CA PRO A 60 3.90 0.97 -4.84
C PRO A 60 3.30 -0.41 -4.48
N LEU A 61 1.98 -0.56 -4.64
CA LEU A 61 1.27 -1.84 -4.45
C LEU A 61 1.33 -2.76 -5.67
N LEU A 62 1.68 -2.24 -6.85
CA LEU A 62 1.67 -3.00 -8.09
C LEU A 62 2.56 -4.27 -8.05
N PRO A 63 3.77 -4.25 -7.45
CA PRO A 63 4.57 -5.47 -7.30
C PRO A 63 3.90 -6.53 -6.42
N LEU A 64 3.17 -6.12 -5.37
CA LEU A 64 2.44 -7.04 -4.49
C LEU A 64 1.26 -7.69 -5.22
N VAL A 65 0.58 -6.93 -6.06
CA VAL A 65 -0.47 -7.45 -6.94
C VAL A 65 0.11 -8.49 -7.89
N GLY A 66 1.23 -8.19 -8.55
CA GLY A 66 1.93 -9.14 -9.42
C GLY A 66 2.29 -10.44 -8.72
N ALA A 67 2.88 -10.36 -7.53
CA ALA A 67 3.24 -11.54 -6.72
C ALA A 67 2.02 -12.35 -6.26
N SER A 68 0.90 -11.69 -5.95
CA SER A 68 -0.33 -12.37 -5.53
C SER A 68 -0.95 -13.22 -6.64
N GLN A 69 -0.77 -12.81 -7.91
CA GLN A 69 -1.29 -13.53 -9.07
C GLN A 69 -0.49 -14.81 -9.39
N SER A 70 0.79 -14.89 -8.99
CA SER A 70 1.61 -16.08 -9.20
C SER A 70 1.41 -17.18 -8.15
N ASP A 71 1.00 -16.84 -6.92
CA ASP A 71 0.97 -17.76 -5.77
C ASP A 71 -0.44 -18.24 -5.37
N GLY A 72 -1.47 -18.04 -6.21
CA GLY A 72 -2.84 -18.50 -5.91
C GLY A 72 -3.55 -17.72 -4.81
N VAL A 73 -3.07 -16.51 -4.48
CA VAL A 73 -3.77 -15.57 -3.60
C VAL A 73 -4.99 -15.02 -4.35
N VAL A 74 -6.17 -15.07 -3.72
CA VAL A 74 -7.42 -14.57 -4.31
C VAL A 74 -7.36 -13.04 -4.41
N SER A 75 -6.93 -12.54 -5.56
CA SER A 75 -7.05 -11.12 -5.93
C SER A 75 -8.47 -10.84 -6.40
N ALA A 76 -9.25 -10.15 -5.58
CA ALA A 76 -10.57 -9.68 -5.97
C ALA A 76 -10.43 -8.37 -6.76
N ARG A 77 -10.74 -8.41 -8.06
CA ARG A 77 -10.88 -7.22 -8.91
C ARG A 77 -12.19 -6.54 -8.52
N LEU A 78 -12.12 -5.30 -8.02
CA LEU A 78 -13.32 -4.48 -7.84
C LEU A 78 -13.75 -3.96 -9.22
N PRO A 79 -15.04 -4.08 -9.59
CA PRO A 79 -15.55 -3.44 -10.81
C PRO A 79 -15.52 -1.91 -10.65
N ALA A 80 -15.28 -1.23 -11.77
CA ALA A 80 -15.32 0.22 -11.90
C ALA A 80 -16.69 0.81 -11.54
#